data_AF-A0A1H5QGI1-F1
#
_entry.id   AF-A0A1H5QGI1-F1
#
_cell.length_a   1.000
_cell.length_b   1.000
_cell.length_c   1.000
_cell.angle_alpha   90.00
_cell.angle_beta   90.00
_cell.angle_gamma   90.00
#
_symmetry.space_group_name_H-M   'P 1'
#
loop_
_entity.id
_entity.type
_entity.pdbx_description
1 polymer ?
#
loop_
_entity_poly.entity_id
_entity_poly.type
_entity_poly.pdbx_seq_one_letter_code
_entity_poly.pdbx_strand_id
1 'polypeptide(L)'
;MNFTYRRSHRRLAGAAALVATATTVLLPAAAPASAATGSPTYSYTSEVGDYLGQGNAEHYSPATADFVLENYWGNTAVRFNVLEPRHGGPYAGTYWVVYLSPPSGQRLHTGHYTGATSYPGATATAPGLRVEGEGRGCGTTYGEFTVRNISFDAAGEPTHLDATVIARCDSTSAPAYTATLHY
;
A
#
# COMPACT_ATOMS: atom_id res chain seq x y z
N MET A 1 47.96 28.68 -85.73
CA MET A 1 48.79 28.98 -84.55
C MET A 1 47.89 29.22 -83.36
N ASN A 2 48.15 28.56 -82.22
CA ASN A 2 48.07 29.07 -80.83
C ASN A 2 46.80 29.83 -80.38
N PHE A 3 46.13 29.62 -79.24
CA PHE A 3 46.52 29.09 -77.94
C PHE A 3 45.23 28.61 -77.23
N THR A 4 45.29 27.44 -76.60
CA THR A 4 44.33 26.98 -75.59
C THR A 4 44.55 27.76 -74.29
N TYR A 5 43.50 28.30 -73.67
CA TYR A 5 43.55 28.75 -72.28
C TYR A 5 42.32 28.24 -71.51
N ARG A 6 42.57 27.27 -70.63
CA ARG A 6 41.62 26.83 -69.59
C ARG A 6 41.64 27.85 -68.46
N ARG A 7 40.46 28.32 -68.05
CA ARG A 7 40.22 28.80 -66.68
C ARG A 7 38.87 28.32 -66.19
N SER A 8 38.87 27.97 -64.92
CA SER A 8 37.93 27.07 -64.25
C SER A 8 37.19 27.77 -63.11
N HIS A 9 36.06 27.16 -62.72
CA HIS A 9 35.22 27.39 -61.54
C HIS A 9 34.43 28.71 -61.56
N ARG A 10 33.14 28.77 -61.23
CA ARG A 10 32.45 28.17 -60.07
C ARG A 10 30.97 27.97 -60.41
N ARG A 11 30.40 26.78 -60.09
CA ARG A 11 28.95 26.57 -60.11
C ARG A 11 28.37 27.10 -58.80
N LEU A 12 27.56 28.16 -58.88
CA LEU A 12 26.70 28.61 -57.79
C LEU A 12 25.44 27.72 -57.80
N ALA A 13 25.36 26.76 -56.88
CA ALA A 13 24.13 26.06 -56.60
C ALA A 13 23.39 26.83 -55.49
N GLY A 14 22.24 27.40 -55.83
CA GLY A 14 21.36 28.08 -54.88
C GLY A 14 20.77 27.08 -53.89
N ALA A 15 20.93 27.35 -52.59
CA ALA A 15 20.25 26.62 -51.54
C ALA A 15 18.80 27.13 -51.46
N ALA A 16 17.84 26.31 -51.88
CA ALA A 16 16.44 26.53 -51.61
C ALA A 16 16.18 26.20 -50.13
N ALA A 17 15.86 27.20 -49.32
CA ALA A 17 15.48 27.01 -47.92
C ALA A 17 14.07 26.42 -47.85
N LEU A 18 13.96 25.17 -47.43
CA LEU A 18 12.69 24.57 -47.02
C LEU A 18 12.35 25.07 -45.61
N VAL A 19 11.32 25.91 -45.51
CA VAL A 19 10.71 26.30 -44.23
C VAL A 19 9.79 25.16 -43.79
N ALA A 20 10.26 24.30 -42.90
CA ALA A 20 9.43 23.29 -42.26
C ALA A 20 8.66 23.94 -41.09
N THR A 21 7.35 24.12 -41.25
CA THR A 21 6.47 24.55 -40.15
C THR A 21 6.25 23.38 -39.20
N ALA A 22 6.87 23.42 -38.03
CA ALA A 22 6.63 22.46 -36.97
C ALA A 22 5.27 22.76 -36.31
N THR A 23 4.26 21.92 -36.54
CA THR A 23 3.01 21.93 -35.78
C THR A 23 3.24 21.23 -34.44
N THR A 24 3.40 22.00 -33.37
CA THR A 24 3.38 21.50 -32.00
C THR A 24 1.98 20.99 -31.65
N VAL A 25 1.84 19.67 -31.52
CA VAL A 25 0.65 19.06 -30.91
C VAL A 25 0.78 19.25 -29.41
N LEU A 26 -0.09 20.09 -28.82
CA LEU A 26 -0.23 20.14 -27.37
C LEU A 26 -0.92 18.85 -26.91
N LEU A 27 -0.20 17.99 -26.20
CA LEU A 27 -0.84 16.96 -25.39
C LEU A 27 -1.46 17.62 -24.16
N PRO A 28 -2.73 17.32 -23.82
CA PRO A 28 -3.27 17.76 -22.54
C PRO A 28 -2.47 17.08 -21.41
N ALA A 29 -1.95 17.89 -20.50
CA ALA A 29 -1.34 17.40 -19.27
C ALA A 29 -2.40 16.63 -18.46
N ALA A 30 -2.14 15.36 -18.16
CA ALA A 30 -2.97 14.62 -17.22
C ALA A 30 -2.96 15.34 -15.87
N ALA A 31 -4.13 15.72 -15.36
CA ALA A 31 -4.23 16.28 -14.02
C ALA A 31 -3.76 15.24 -12.99
N PRO A 32 -3.06 15.63 -11.92
CA PRO A 32 -2.76 14.71 -10.84
C PRO A 32 -4.08 14.19 -10.27
N ALA A 33 -4.23 12.87 -10.19
CA ALA A 33 -5.34 12.26 -9.48
C ALA A 33 -5.22 12.66 -8.00
N SER A 34 -6.21 13.40 -7.49
CA SER A 34 -6.31 13.64 -6.05
C SER A 34 -6.48 12.30 -5.35
N ALA A 35 -5.44 11.84 -4.65
CA ALA A 35 -5.57 10.75 -3.70
C ALA A 35 -6.66 11.13 -2.68
N ALA A 36 -7.53 10.17 -2.36
CA ALA A 36 -8.57 10.38 -1.37
C ALA A 36 -7.93 10.85 -0.06
N THR A 37 -8.27 12.07 0.37
CA THR A 37 -7.80 12.68 1.62
C THR A 37 -8.51 12.04 2.81
N GLY A 38 -8.01 10.89 3.26
CA GLY A 38 -8.20 10.38 4.61
C GLY A 38 -6.87 10.47 5.37
N SER A 39 -6.89 10.91 6.61
CA SER A 39 -5.72 10.76 7.50
C SER A 39 -5.69 9.32 8.01
N PRO A 40 -4.53 8.64 8.01
CA PRO A 40 -4.46 7.26 8.47
C PRO A 40 -4.77 7.19 9.97
N THR A 41 -5.51 6.17 10.38
CA THR A 41 -5.84 5.93 11.79
C THR A 41 -5.87 4.44 12.11
N TYR A 42 -5.64 4.13 13.38
CA TYR A 42 -5.84 2.80 13.93
C TYR A 42 -6.57 2.94 15.26
N SER A 43 -7.69 2.24 15.42
CA SER A 43 -8.39 2.19 16.70
C SER A 43 -8.70 0.76 17.04
N TYR A 44 -8.60 0.39 18.31
CA TYR A 44 -9.04 -0.91 18.77
C TYR A 44 -9.82 -0.82 20.08
N THR A 45 -10.65 -1.84 20.28
CA THR A 45 -11.29 -2.17 21.56
C THR A 45 -11.04 -3.64 21.83
N SER A 46 -10.64 -3.94 23.06
CA SER A 46 -10.31 -5.28 23.54
C SER A 46 -11.27 -5.65 24.67
N GLU A 47 -11.88 -6.84 24.57
CA GLU A 47 -12.71 -7.37 25.65
C GLU A 47 -11.85 -7.70 26.89
N VAL A 48 -12.44 -7.63 28.08
CA VAL A 48 -11.74 -7.98 29.32
C VAL A 48 -11.22 -9.42 29.23
N GLY A 49 -9.91 -9.58 29.43
CA GLY A 49 -9.22 -10.88 29.34
C GLY A 49 -8.69 -11.24 27.95
N ASP A 50 -8.88 -10.40 26.93
CA ASP A 50 -8.20 -10.56 25.63
C ASP A 50 -6.70 -10.30 25.80
N TYR A 51 -5.88 -11.18 25.20
CA TYR A 51 -4.44 -11.14 25.33
C TYR A 51 -3.82 -9.97 24.54
N LEU A 52 -4.36 -9.60 23.38
CA LEU A 52 -3.76 -8.58 22.52
C LEU A 52 -3.88 -7.19 23.13
N GLY A 53 -5.11 -6.75 23.40
CA GLY A 53 -5.37 -5.40 23.91
C GLY A 53 -5.51 -5.32 25.43
N GLN A 54 -5.46 -6.44 26.15
CA GLN A 54 -5.49 -6.49 27.62
C GLN A 54 -6.74 -5.82 28.23
N GLY A 55 -7.87 -5.85 27.52
CA GLY A 55 -9.11 -5.20 27.96
C GLY A 55 -9.16 -3.67 27.78
N ASN A 56 -8.20 -3.09 27.04
CA ASN A 56 -8.12 -1.65 26.78
C ASN A 56 -8.77 -1.25 25.45
N ALA A 57 -8.95 0.06 25.27
CA ALA A 57 -9.29 0.65 24.00
C ALA A 57 -8.37 1.85 23.72
N GLU A 58 -7.85 1.95 22.51
CA GLU A 58 -6.91 3.01 22.12
C GLU A 58 -7.19 3.52 20.71
N HIS A 59 -6.72 4.74 20.43
CA HIS A 59 -6.82 5.41 19.15
C HIS A 59 -5.48 6.05 18.79
N TYR A 60 -5.00 5.74 17.59
CA TYR A 60 -3.81 6.29 16.99
C TYR A 60 -4.20 7.09 15.75
N SER A 61 -3.60 8.27 15.64
CA SER A 61 -3.77 9.20 14.53
C SER A 61 -2.40 9.78 14.15
N PRO A 62 -2.27 10.56 13.07
CA PRO A 62 -0.98 11.15 12.70
C PRO A 62 -0.42 12.12 13.75
N ALA A 63 -1.22 12.49 14.77
CA ALA A 63 -0.74 13.27 15.91
C ALA A 63 0.01 12.42 16.95
N THR A 64 -0.18 11.09 16.96
CA THR A 64 0.31 10.17 18.00
C THR A 64 1.04 8.94 17.46
N ALA A 65 1.05 8.73 16.14
CA ALA A 65 1.75 7.63 15.49
C ALA A 65 2.11 7.97 14.04
N ASP A 66 3.15 7.32 13.53
CA ASP A 66 3.42 7.22 12.10
C ASP A 66 2.74 5.95 11.54
N PHE A 67 2.34 5.99 10.27
CA PHE A 67 1.61 4.88 9.63
C PHE A 67 2.27 4.46 8.33
N VAL A 68 2.40 3.15 8.14
CA VAL A 68 2.99 2.56 6.94
C VAL A 68 2.12 1.41 6.47
N LEU A 69 1.56 1.55 5.26
CA LEU A 69 0.86 0.47 4.56
C LEU A 69 1.77 -0.04 3.45
N GLU A 70 2.05 -1.32 3.47
CA GLU A 70 2.97 -1.97 2.55
C GLU A 70 2.31 -3.16 1.88
N ASN A 71 2.74 -3.37 0.65
CA ASN A 71 2.58 -4.65 0.00
C ASN A 71 3.24 -5.77 0.81
N TYR A 72 2.59 -6.92 0.85
CA TYR A 72 3.16 -8.13 1.44
C TYR A 72 2.91 -9.35 0.55
N TRP A 73 3.84 -10.30 0.59
CA TRP A 73 3.74 -11.59 -0.11
C TRP A 73 3.48 -11.47 -1.62
N GLY A 74 4.37 -10.78 -2.36
CA GLY A 74 4.29 -10.75 -3.83
C GLY A 74 3.02 -10.10 -4.38
N ASN A 75 2.57 -9.02 -3.77
CA ASN A 75 1.42 -8.21 -4.18
C ASN A 75 0.03 -8.78 -3.91
N THR A 76 -0.08 -9.80 -3.06
CA THR A 76 -1.39 -10.38 -2.72
C THR A 76 -1.92 -9.98 -1.36
N ALA A 77 -1.06 -9.67 -0.39
CA ALA A 77 -1.43 -9.32 0.98
C ALA A 77 -0.97 -7.90 1.32
N VAL A 78 -1.41 -7.40 2.47
CA VAL A 78 -0.95 -6.10 2.99
C VAL A 78 -0.45 -6.24 4.42
N ARG A 79 0.55 -5.42 4.75
CA ARG A 79 1.04 -5.18 6.11
C ARG A 79 0.74 -3.72 6.46
N PHE A 80 -0.03 -3.50 7.51
CA PHE A 80 -0.33 -2.18 8.05
C PHE A 80 0.39 -2.01 9.39
N ASN A 81 1.24 -0.98 9.50
CA ASN A 81 2.04 -0.71 10.68
C ASN A 81 1.61 0.61 11.32
N VAL A 82 1.53 0.60 12.65
CA VAL A 82 1.39 1.77 13.53
C VAL A 82 2.70 1.90 14.30
N LEU A 83 3.41 2.98 14.08
CA LEU A 83 4.77 3.19 14.57
C LEU A 83 4.79 4.29 15.61
N GLU A 84 5.68 4.17 16.58
CA GLU A 84 6.00 5.26 17.50
C GLU A 84 6.40 6.51 16.70
N PRO A 85 5.78 7.68 16.97
CA PRO A 85 6.11 8.90 16.26
C PRO A 85 7.54 9.31 16.61
N ARG A 86 8.44 9.13 15.64
CA ARG A 86 9.83 9.61 15.61
C ARG A 86 10.57 9.62 16.96
N HIS A 87 11.13 8.48 17.34
CA HIS A 87 12.47 8.46 17.97
C HIS A 87 13.61 8.50 16.93
N GLY A 88 13.43 9.21 15.81
CA GLY A 88 14.49 9.77 14.96
C GLY A 88 15.71 8.90 14.59
N GLY A 89 15.59 7.58 14.60
CA GLY A 89 16.70 6.65 14.47
C GLY A 89 16.22 5.27 14.01
N PRO A 90 17.14 4.33 13.74
CA PRO A 90 16.83 3.02 13.16
C PRO A 90 16.03 2.08 14.08
N TYR A 91 15.53 2.58 15.22
CA TYR A 91 14.86 1.81 16.28
C TYR A 91 13.47 2.35 16.65
N ALA A 92 12.79 3.10 15.76
CA ALA A 92 11.39 3.47 16.02
C ALA A 92 10.58 2.19 16.30
N GLY A 93 10.00 2.10 17.51
CA GLY A 93 9.21 0.95 17.92
C GLY A 93 7.94 0.83 17.09
N THR A 94 7.45 -0.40 16.94
CA THR A 94 6.15 -0.68 16.34
C THR A 94 5.15 -0.86 17.47
N TYR A 95 4.15 0.03 17.54
CA TYR A 95 3.02 -0.15 18.45
C TYR A 95 2.18 -1.34 18.01
N TRP A 96 1.80 -1.36 16.73
CA TRP A 96 0.93 -2.41 16.16
C TRP A 96 1.33 -2.74 14.74
N VAL A 97 1.17 -4.02 14.38
CA VAL A 97 1.24 -4.50 13.00
C VAL A 97 0.07 -5.43 12.74
N VAL A 98 -0.58 -5.23 11.60
CA VAL A 98 -1.70 -6.04 11.13
C VAL A 98 -1.38 -6.59 9.74
N TYR A 99 -1.52 -7.90 9.59
CA TYR A 99 -1.40 -8.59 8.31
C TYR A 99 -2.77 -9.05 7.87
N LEU A 100 -3.18 -8.65 6.67
CA LEU A 100 -4.41 -9.08 6.02
C LEU A 100 -4.06 -9.75 4.70
N SER A 101 -4.52 -10.99 4.51
CA SER A 101 -4.33 -11.73 3.28
C SER A 101 -5.61 -12.44 2.85
N PRO A 102 -5.95 -12.41 1.55
CA PRO A 102 -7.06 -13.19 1.04
C PRO A 102 -6.69 -14.69 1.02
N PRO A 103 -7.63 -15.58 0.65
CA PRO A 103 -7.27 -16.94 0.28
C PRO A 103 -6.18 -16.97 -0.80
N SER A 104 -5.33 -17.99 -0.77
CA SER A 104 -4.20 -18.14 -1.69
C SER A 104 -4.65 -18.10 -3.16
N GLY A 105 -3.87 -17.42 -4.00
CA GLY A 105 -4.16 -17.24 -5.42
C GLY A 105 -5.00 -16.00 -5.75
N GLN A 106 -5.42 -15.25 -4.74
CA GLN A 106 -6.12 -13.98 -4.90
C GLN A 106 -5.22 -12.82 -4.46
N ARG A 107 -5.52 -11.63 -4.97
CA ARG A 107 -5.02 -10.37 -4.41
C ARG A 107 -6.06 -9.81 -3.46
N LEU A 108 -5.63 -9.22 -2.35
CA LEU A 108 -6.55 -8.62 -1.38
C LEU A 108 -7.45 -7.60 -2.09
N HIS A 109 -8.75 -7.78 -1.95
CA HIS A 109 -9.76 -6.92 -2.54
C HIS A 109 -10.87 -6.64 -1.51
N THR A 110 -11.80 -5.75 -1.84
CA THR A 110 -12.98 -5.49 -1.00
C THR A 110 -13.78 -6.77 -0.77
N GLY A 111 -14.20 -7.03 0.46
CA GLY A 111 -14.91 -8.24 0.81
C GLY A 111 -14.91 -8.52 2.31
N HIS A 112 -15.71 -9.51 2.69
CA HIS A 112 -15.75 -10.04 4.05
C HIS A 112 -15.07 -11.41 4.09
N TYR A 113 -14.09 -11.54 4.97
CA TYR A 113 -13.16 -12.67 5.04
C TYR A 113 -13.35 -13.35 6.39
N THR A 114 -14.09 -14.45 6.40
CA THR A 114 -14.40 -15.24 7.61
C THR A 114 -13.44 -16.41 7.77
N GLY A 115 -13.36 -16.95 8.99
CA GLY A 115 -12.53 -18.13 9.27
C GLY A 115 -11.04 -17.89 9.03
N ALA A 116 -10.58 -16.65 9.28
CA ALA A 116 -9.18 -16.29 9.13
C ALA A 116 -8.34 -17.02 10.18
N THR A 117 -7.22 -17.59 9.73
CA THR A 117 -6.24 -18.29 10.57
C THR A 117 -4.93 -17.52 10.63
N SER A 118 -4.04 -17.86 11.57
CA SER A 118 -2.73 -17.23 11.74
C SER A 118 -2.01 -16.98 10.42
N TYR A 119 -1.57 -15.74 10.20
CA TYR A 119 -0.60 -15.43 9.17
C TYR A 119 0.85 -15.71 9.64
N PRO A 120 1.77 -16.20 8.78
CA PRO A 120 1.51 -16.76 7.45
C PRO A 120 0.83 -18.12 7.57
N GLY A 121 -0.32 -18.27 6.91
CA GLY A 121 -1.14 -19.48 6.99
C GLY A 121 -2.45 -19.40 6.22
N ALA A 122 -2.59 -18.42 5.32
CA ALA A 122 -3.70 -18.41 4.37
C ALA A 122 -3.63 -19.67 3.51
N THR A 123 -4.75 -20.39 3.40
CA THR A 123 -4.87 -21.56 2.52
C THR A 123 -5.61 -21.18 1.24
N ALA A 124 -5.84 -22.12 0.34
CA ALA A 124 -6.69 -21.88 -0.83
C ALA A 124 -8.14 -21.50 -0.46
N THR A 125 -8.58 -21.83 0.76
CA THR A 125 -9.98 -21.63 1.20
C THR A 125 -10.12 -20.75 2.44
N ALA A 126 -9.03 -20.42 3.13
CA ALA A 126 -9.04 -19.61 4.34
C ALA A 126 -8.14 -18.38 4.19
N PRO A 127 -8.64 -17.18 4.53
CA PRO A 127 -7.82 -15.98 4.57
C PRO A 127 -6.84 -16.03 5.76
N GLY A 128 -5.79 -15.21 5.69
CA GLY A 128 -4.82 -15.10 6.78
C GLY A 128 -4.96 -13.77 7.52
N LEU A 129 -4.94 -13.83 8.84
CA LEU A 129 -4.98 -12.70 9.75
C LEU A 129 -3.89 -12.84 10.82
N ARG A 130 -3.19 -11.74 11.10
CA ARG A 130 -2.33 -11.61 12.28
C ARG A 130 -2.37 -10.19 12.79
N VAL A 131 -2.51 -10.05 14.10
CA VAL A 131 -2.39 -8.78 14.83
C VAL A 131 -1.31 -8.98 15.88
N GLU A 132 -0.33 -8.10 15.90
CA GLU A 132 0.71 -8.05 16.92
C GLU A 132 0.91 -6.61 17.35
N GLY A 133 1.30 -6.39 18.60
CA GLY A 133 1.58 -5.06 19.09
C GLY A 133 1.95 -5.05 20.56
N GLU A 134 2.67 -4.02 21.00
CA GLU A 134 3.07 -3.86 22.40
C GLU A 134 3.79 -5.10 22.99
N GLY A 135 4.59 -5.79 22.16
CA GLY A 135 5.28 -7.03 22.53
C GLY A 135 4.38 -8.26 22.64
N ARG A 136 3.13 -8.20 22.16
CA ARG A 136 2.13 -9.27 22.23
C ARG A 136 1.72 -9.74 20.84
N GLY A 137 1.47 -11.03 20.72
CA GLY A 137 0.95 -11.68 19.51
C GLY A 137 0.39 -13.05 19.85
N CYS A 138 -0.66 -13.46 19.15
CA CYS A 138 -1.24 -14.79 19.38
C CYS A 138 -0.27 -15.91 18.95
N GLY A 139 -0.30 -17.05 19.65
CA GLY A 139 0.29 -18.28 19.12
C GLY A 139 -0.50 -18.76 17.91
N THR A 140 -1.82 -18.86 18.07
CA THR A 140 -2.79 -19.10 16.98
C THR A 140 -3.83 -17.97 16.93
N THR A 141 -4.10 -17.43 15.76
CA THR A 141 -5.15 -16.42 15.54
C THR A 141 -6.37 -17.09 14.94
N TYR A 142 -7.53 -16.79 15.51
CA TYR A 142 -8.84 -17.04 14.93
C TYR A 142 -9.52 -15.69 14.72
N GLY A 143 -10.15 -15.48 13.57
CA GLY A 143 -10.81 -14.22 13.36
C GLY A 143 -11.49 -14.05 12.03
N GLU A 144 -11.81 -12.80 11.75
CA GLU A 144 -12.38 -12.35 10.49
C GLU A 144 -11.98 -10.90 10.26
N PHE A 145 -12.03 -10.49 9.00
CA PHE A 145 -11.85 -9.10 8.67
C PHE A 145 -12.74 -8.70 7.49
N THR A 146 -13.07 -7.42 7.42
CA THR A 146 -13.80 -6.84 6.30
C THR A 146 -12.93 -5.77 5.68
N VAL A 147 -12.70 -5.85 4.38
CA VAL A 147 -12.07 -4.78 3.59
C VAL A 147 -13.20 -4.01 2.92
N ARG A 148 -13.45 -2.78 3.39
CA ARG A 148 -14.45 -1.87 2.81
C ARG A 148 -13.91 -1.14 1.59
N ASN A 149 -12.64 -0.77 1.61
CA ASN A 149 -11.97 -0.15 0.48
C ASN A 149 -10.50 -0.57 0.44
N ILE A 150 -9.97 -0.81 -0.75
CA ILE A 150 -8.56 -1.02 -0.98
C ILE A 150 -8.21 -0.58 -2.40
N SER A 151 -7.13 0.19 -2.54
CA SER A 151 -6.59 0.59 -3.83
C SER A 151 -5.10 0.34 -3.90
N PHE A 152 -4.60 0.20 -5.11
CA PHE A 152 -3.18 -0.03 -5.38
C PHE A 152 -2.71 0.88 -6.50
N ASP A 153 -1.44 1.26 -6.47
CA ASP A 153 -0.80 1.97 -7.56
C ASP A 153 -0.41 1.04 -8.73
N ALA A 154 0.23 1.61 -9.76
CA ALA A 154 0.68 0.88 -10.93
C ALA A 154 1.81 -0.13 -10.65
N ALA A 155 2.60 0.06 -9.58
CA ALA A 155 3.63 -0.88 -9.13
C ALA A 155 3.02 -2.03 -8.30
N GLY A 156 1.78 -1.86 -7.86
CA GLY A 156 1.04 -2.81 -7.04
C GLY A 156 1.16 -2.53 -5.54
N GLU A 157 1.70 -1.38 -5.15
CA GLU A 157 1.75 -0.95 -3.76
C GLU A 157 0.36 -0.48 -3.31
N PRO A 158 -0.11 -0.92 -2.12
CA PRO A 158 -1.38 -0.46 -1.58
C PRO A 158 -1.31 1.04 -1.25
N THR A 159 -2.30 1.80 -1.71
CA THR A 159 -2.38 3.26 -1.54
C THR A 159 -3.54 3.69 -0.66
N HIS A 160 -4.48 2.80 -0.40
CA HIS A 160 -5.61 3.04 0.49
C HIS A 160 -6.01 1.71 1.12
N LEU A 161 -6.42 1.74 2.38
CA LEU A 161 -7.02 0.62 3.07
C LEU A 161 -8.07 1.13 4.05
N ASP A 162 -9.27 0.58 3.95
CA ASP A 162 -10.28 0.69 4.99
C ASP A 162 -10.72 -0.72 5.37
N ALA A 163 -10.40 -1.12 6.60
CA ALA A 163 -10.71 -2.45 7.09
C ALA A 163 -11.14 -2.48 8.55
N THR A 164 -11.93 -3.50 8.89
CA THR A 164 -12.28 -3.86 10.27
C THR A 164 -11.81 -5.28 10.54
N VAL A 165 -11.27 -5.54 11.72
CA VAL A 165 -10.69 -6.83 12.11
C VAL A 165 -11.30 -7.27 13.43
N ILE A 166 -11.60 -8.57 13.56
CA ILE A 166 -11.85 -9.23 14.83
C ILE A 166 -10.84 -10.38 14.95
N ALA A 167 -10.05 -10.37 16.01
CA ALA A 167 -9.08 -11.40 16.32
C ALA A 167 -9.33 -11.99 17.71
N ARG A 168 -9.00 -13.28 17.85
CA ARG A 168 -9.04 -14.05 19.10
C ARG A 168 -7.79 -14.91 19.17
N CYS A 169 -7.09 -14.86 20.30
CA CYS A 169 -5.90 -15.67 20.50
C CYS A 169 -6.25 -17.06 21.01
N ASP A 170 -5.63 -18.06 20.39
CA ASP A 170 -5.51 -19.46 20.80
C ASP A 170 -6.82 -20.26 20.95
N SER A 171 -7.99 -19.61 20.84
CA SER A 171 -9.31 -20.24 20.79
C SER A 171 -10.34 -19.38 20.04
N THR A 172 -11.28 -20.02 19.36
CA THR A 172 -12.42 -19.33 18.70
C THR A 172 -13.39 -18.68 19.68
N SER A 173 -13.36 -19.07 20.95
CA SER A 173 -14.22 -18.52 22.02
C SER A 173 -13.47 -17.59 22.98
N ALA A 174 -12.20 -17.26 22.70
CA ALA A 174 -11.46 -16.30 23.52
C ALA A 174 -12.09 -14.89 23.42
N PRO A 175 -11.84 -14.01 24.41
CA PRO A 175 -12.27 -12.62 24.32
C PRO A 175 -11.73 -11.94 23.06
N ALA A 176 -12.53 -11.08 22.46
CA ALA A 176 -12.27 -10.48 21.16
C ALA A 176 -11.38 -9.24 21.26
N TYR A 177 -10.46 -9.13 20.32
CA TYR A 177 -9.81 -7.90 19.93
C TYR A 177 -10.46 -7.38 18.64
N THR A 178 -11.04 -6.18 18.67
CA THR A 178 -11.67 -5.57 17.49
C THR A 178 -10.91 -4.32 17.09
N ALA A 179 -10.48 -4.20 15.83
CA ALA A 179 -9.75 -3.05 15.32
C ALA A 179 -10.33 -2.48 14.02
N THR A 180 -10.08 -1.19 13.81
CA THR A 180 -10.39 -0.44 12.59
C THR A 180 -9.11 0.17 12.05
N LEU A 181 -8.88 -0.01 10.75
CA LEU A 181 -7.70 0.43 10.03
C LEU A 181 -8.15 1.39 8.93
N HIS A 182 -7.55 2.57 8.89
CA HIS A 182 -7.71 3.53 7.81
C HIS A 182 -6.32 3.96 7.33
N TYR A 183 -6.10 3.91 6.02
CA TYR A 183 -4.92 4.40 5.32
C TYR A 183 -5.33 5.10 4.04
#